data_AF-A0A0M9EGQ0-F1
#
_entry.id   AF-A0A0M9EGQ0-F1
#
_cell.length_a   1.000
_cell.length_b   1.000
_cell.length_c   1.000
_cell.angle_alpha   90.00
_cell.angle_beta   90.00
_cell.angle_gamma   90.00
#
_symmetry.space_group_name_H-M   'P 1'
#
loop_
_entity.id
_entity.type
_entity.pdbx_description
1 polymer ?
#
loop_
_entity_poly.entity_id
_entity_poly.type
_entity_poly.pdbx_seq_one_letter_code
_entity_poly.pdbx_strand_id
1 'polypeptide(L)'
;MTIPLNHPIWPNLYGPYDREDISPILSQLSQAWDQDLADDLYWEKLHHQDTLYPVTFAALPILWRIAPRDFINLNFFAHILRCTAHGIESAYEHGRYYPDPSLEDAAQQALLTAQEQWWVGNQHAIAEACLNALPLAQNETQITYLLCGPCATRDASALSFLMEMIGQDYGDDDIDEAISRLTAKDMTAAVALLPHIEDVSPTFAKSVREALLRAPNDVQKDSLTRDTDTPDLFA
;
A
#
# COMPACT_ATOMS: atom_id res chain seq x y z
N MET A 1 -1.31 12.18 14.81
CA MET A 1 -0.85 13.53 15.23
C MET A 1 -0.04 14.12 14.09
N THR A 2 -0.27 15.36 13.66
CA THR A 2 0.49 15.99 12.56
C THR A 2 1.60 16.87 13.13
N ILE A 3 2.77 16.88 12.49
CA ILE A 3 3.84 17.84 12.79
C ILE A 3 3.46 19.21 12.20
N PRO A 4 3.53 20.32 12.96
CA PRO A 4 3.32 21.65 12.41
C PRO A 4 4.29 21.94 11.25
N LEU A 5 3.82 22.55 10.15
CA LEU A 5 4.67 22.80 8.97
C LEU A 5 5.82 23.78 9.24
N ASN A 6 5.71 24.63 10.26
CA ASN A 6 6.78 25.53 10.69
C ASN A 6 7.72 24.91 11.76
N HIS A 7 7.57 23.62 12.07
CA HIS A 7 8.40 22.95 13.06
C HIS A 7 9.83 22.77 12.52
N PRO A 8 10.88 23.06 13.31
CA PRO A 8 12.27 23.00 12.84
C PRO A 8 12.81 21.58 12.59
N ILE A 9 11.96 20.56 12.66
CA ILE A 9 12.36 19.17 12.39
C ILE A 9 12.38 18.87 10.90
N TRP A 10 11.57 19.54 10.08
CA TRP A 10 11.43 19.22 8.66
C TRP A 10 12.76 19.22 7.89
N PRO A 11 13.66 20.21 8.06
CA PRO A 11 14.98 20.18 7.43
C PRO A 11 15.93 19.10 7.99
N ASN A 12 15.57 18.45 9.09
CA ASN A 12 16.38 17.42 9.75
C ASN A 12 15.94 15.99 9.41
N LEU A 13 14.80 15.82 8.73
CA LEU A 13 14.32 14.51 8.31
C LEU A 13 15.06 14.09 7.03
N TYR A 14 15.73 12.94 7.06
CA TYR A 14 16.34 12.39 5.86
C TYR A 14 15.28 11.78 4.95
N GLY A 15 15.49 11.92 3.63
CA GLY A 15 14.74 11.28 2.55
C GLY A 15 15.67 10.51 1.61
N PRO A 16 15.20 10.19 0.39
CA PRO A 16 15.97 9.47 -0.63
C PRO A 16 17.30 10.13 -1.02
N TYR A 17 17.32 11.47 -1.04
CA TYR A 17 18.42 12.27 -1.52
C TYR A 17 19.01 13.18 -0.43
N ASP A 18 19.18 12.63 0.78
CA ASP A 18 19.61 13.34 2.00
C ASP A 18 18.49 14.21 2.61
N ARG A 19 18.83 15.29 3.31
CA ARG A 19 17.89 16.19 4.00
C ARG A 19 17.38 17.28 3.07
N GLU A 20 16.07 17.23 2.83
CA GLU A 20 15.34 18.28 2.11
C GLU A 20 14.11 18.70 2.91
N ASP A 21 13.92 20.01 3.09
CA ASP A 21 12.73 20.53 3.76
C ASP A 21 11.53 20.50 2.80
N ILE A 22 10.67 19.49 2.97
CA ILE A 22 9.43 19.34 2.20
C ILE A 22 8.25 20.12 2.77
N SER A 23 8.40 20.81 3.91
CA SER A 23 7.29 21.55 4.53
C SER A 23 6.70 22.65 3.64
N PRO A 24 7.45 23.34 2.75
CA PRO A 24 6.86 24.27 1.79
C PRO A 24 5.94 23.56 0.77
N ILE A 25 6.34 22.39 0.30
CA ILE A 25 5.54 21.56 -0.63
C ILE A 25 4.23 21.15 0.04
N LEU A 26 4.31 20.62 1.27
CA LEU A 26 3.12 20.26 2.06
C LEU A 26 2.22 21.46 2.36
N SER A 27 2.80 22.65 2.55
CA SER A 27 2.06 23.90 2.73
C SER A 27 1.29 24.29 1.48
N GLN A 28 1.94 24.21 0.30
CA GLN A 28 1.32 24.50 -0.98
C GLN A 28 0.16 23.53 -1.26
N LEU A 29 0.38 22.22 -1.12
CA LEU A 29 -0.66 21.20 -1.28
C LEU A 29 -1.82 21.38 -0.30
N SER A 30 -1.55 21.86 0.92
CA SER A 30 -2.60 22.13 1.92
C SER A 30 -3.47 23.34 1.57
N GLN A 31 -2.98 24.27 0.75
CA GLN A 31 -3.74 25.46 0.32
C GLN A 31 -4.53 25.18 -0.94
N ALA A 32 -3.91 24.51 -1.90
CA ALA A 32 -4.52 24.07 -3.14
C ALA A 32 -3.85 22.77 -3.58
N TRP A 33 -4.64 21.70 -3.68
CA TRP A 33 -4.13 20.42 -4.15
C TRP A 33 -3.67 20.54 -5.61
N ASP A 34 -2.43 20.16 -5.86
CA ASP A 34 -1.80 20.13 -7.17
C ASP A 34 -1.26 18.71 -7.36
N GLN A 35 -1.81 17.98 -8.33
CA GLN A 35 -1.48 16.56 -8.50
C GLN A 35 -0.06 16.37 -9.02
N ASP A 36 0.44 17.25 -9.90
CA ASP A 36 1.80 17.13 -10.43
C ASP A 36 2.83 17.35 -9.32
N LEU A 37 2.56 18.31 -8.42
CA LEU A 37 3.39 18.55 -7.24
C LEU A 37 3.30 17.39 -6.23
N ALA A 38 2.11 16.79 -6.07
CA ALA A 38 1.93 15.63 -5.20
C ALA A 38 2.67 14.41 -5.75
N ASP A 39 2.65 14.18 -7.06
CA ASP A 39 3.36 13.08 -7.70
C ASP A 39 4.89 13.24 -7.54
N ASP A 40 5.44 14.44 -7.76
CA ASP A 40 6.86 14.72 -7.47
C ASP A 40 7.20 14.43 -5.99
N LEU A 41 6.37 14.90 -5.06
CA LEU A 41 6.55 14.61 -3.64
C LEU A 41 6.53 13.10 -3.36
N TYR A 42 5.53 12.38 -3.89
CA TYR A 42 5.35 10.96 -3.66
C TYR A 42 6.54 10.15 -4.15
N TRP A 43 6.89 10.30 -5.43
CA TRP A 43 7.80 9.39 -6.14
C TRP A 43 9.27 9.81 -6.07
N GLU A 44 9.57 11.07 -5.76
CA GLU A 44 10.96 11.57 -5.71
C GLU A 44 11.44 11.89 -4.29
N LYS A 45 10.54 12.27 -3.36
CA LYS A 45 10.93 12.82 -2.05
C LYS A 45 10.54 11.97 -0.86
N LEU A 46 9.50 11.14 -0.97
CA LEU A 46 9.00 10.34 0.15
C LEU A 46 9.44 8.88 0.11
N HIS A 47 9.78 8.31 -1.04
CA HIS A 47 10.32 6.95 -1.11
C HIS A 47 11.22 6.79 -2.33
N HIS A 48 12.02 5.74 -2.34
CA HIS A 48 12.82 5.35 -3.50
C HIS A 48 13.10 3.85 -3.44
N GLN A 49 12.86 3.13 -4.54
CA GLN A 49 13.04 1.67 -4.62
C GLN A 49 12.41 0.93 -3.43
N ASP A 50 11.12 1.19 -3.18
CA ASP A 50 10.32 0.65 -2.07
C ASP A 50 10.86 0.95 -0.65
N THR A 51 11.89 1.81 -0.53
CA THR A 51 12.45 2.21 0.77
C THR A 51 11.73 3.46 1.29
N LEU A 52 11.27 3.38 2.54
CA LEU A 52 10.59 4.47 3.24
C LEU A 52 11.53 5.16 4.22
N TYR A 53 11.35 6.48 4.35
CA TYR A 53 12.20 7.37 5.13
C TYR A 53 11.40 8.07 6.26
N PRO A 54 12.04 8.67 7.28
CA PRO A 54 11.33 9.42 8.32
C PRO A 54 10.49 10.56 7.78
N VAL A 55 10.94 11.22 6.71
CA VAL A 55 10.17 12.26 6.03
C VAL A 55 8.83 11.72 5.49
N THR A 56 8.79 10.45 5.05
CA THR A 56 7.54 9.73 4.69
C THR A 56 6.57 9.69 5.85
N PHE A 57 7.01 9.14 6.99
CA PHE A 57 6.13 8.95 8.13
C PHE A 57 5.67 10.28 8.73
N ALA A 58 6.50 11.32 8.66
CA ALA A 58 6.13 12.68 9.03
C ALA A 58 5.10 13.31 8.09
N ALA A 59 5.20 13.06 6.78
CA ALA A 59 4.29 13.61 5.77
C ALA A 59 2.94 12.89 5.74
N LEU A 60 2.91 11.57 5.95
CA LEU A 60 1.71 10.73 5.78
C LEU A 60 0.47 11.24 6.53
N PRO A 61 0.50 11.66 7.81
CA PRO A 61 -0.68 12.18 8.48
C PRO A 61 -1.24 13.45 7.83
N ILE A 62 -0.36 14.29 7.27
CA ILE A 62 -0.77 15.52 6.59
C ILE A 62 -1.38 15.16 5.25
N LEU A 63 -0.67 14.38 4.43
CA LEU A 63 -1.12 13.92 3.12
C LEU A 63 -2.44 13.17 3.22
N TRP A 64 -2.57 12.25 4.17
CA TRP A 64 -3.81 11.53 4.43
C TRP A 64 -4.96 12.50 4.72
N ARG A 65 -4.73 13.61 5.42
CA ARG A 65 -5.79 14.58 5.70
C ARG A 65 -6.19 15.43 4.48
N ILE A 66 -5.27 15.74 3.59
CA ILE A 66 -5.50 16.76 2.53
C ILE A 66 -5.67 16.17 1.12
N ALA A 67 -5.15 14.97 0.86
CA ALA A 67 -5.19 14.36 -0.47
C ALA A 67 -6.62 13.96 -0.88
N PRO A 68 -7.04 14.21 -2.12
CA PRO A 68 -8.24 13.63 -2.69
C PRO A 68 -8.27 12.11 -2.54
N ARG A 69 -9.48 11.53 -2.45
CA ARG A 69 -9.68 10.08 -2.41
C ARG A 69 -9.96 9.53 -3.80
N ASP A 70 -9.09 9.87 -4.73
CA ASP A 70 -9.09 9.33 -6.09
C ASP A 70 -8.09 8.16 -6.23
N PHE A 71 -8.08 7.56 -7.42
CA PHE A 71 -7.22 6.43 -7.73
C PHE A 71 -5.73 6.76 -7.51
N ILE A 72 -5.24 7.89 -8.02
CA ILE A 72 -3.80 8.22 -8.02
C ILE A 72 -3.28 8.34 -6.58
N ASN A 73 -4.01 9.06 -5.74
CA ASN A 73 -3.61 9.29 -4.36
C ASN A 73 -3.71 8.03 -3.51
N LEU A 74 -4.77 7.24 -3.70
CA LEU A 74 -4.93 5.98 -2.97
C LEU A 74 -3.96 4.89 -3.44
N ASN A 75 -3.54 4.92 -4.71
CA ASN A 75 -2.45 4.07 -5.19
C ASN A 75 -1.15 4.34 -4.42
N PHE A 76 -0.78 5.61 -4.22
CA PHE A 76 0.38 5.95 -3.39
C PHE A 76 0.25 5.37 -1.96
N PHE A 77 -0.90 5.53 -1.30
CA PHE A 77 -1.09 4.96 0.03
C PHE A 77 -1.08 3.43 0.06
N ALA A 78 -1.64 2.76 -0.95
CA ALA A 78 -1.58 1.32 -1.11
C ALA A 78 -0.13 0.84 -1.26
N HIS A 79 0.67 1.55 -2.06
CA HIS A 79 2.09 1.30 -2.23
C HIS A 79 2.86 1.45 -0.90
N ILE A 80 2.63 2.52 -0.14
CA ILE A 80 3.27 2.70 1.18
C ILE A 80 2.92 1.53 2.14
N LEU A 81 1.65 1.08 2.16
CA LEU A 81 1.27 -0.12 2.92
C LEU A 81 2.10 -1.35 2.48
N ARG A 82 2.22 -1.57 1.16
CA ARG A 82 3.03 -2.65 0.59
C ARG A 82 4.49 -2.58 1.04
N CYS A 83 5.12 -1.40 0.96
CA CYS A 83 6.51 -1.21 1.38
C CYS A 83 6.70 -1.53 2.87
N THR A 84 5.72 -1.21 3.72
CA THR A 84 5.82 -1.54 5.16
C THR A 84 5.71 -3.02 5.49
N ALA A 85 4.97 -3.80 4.70
CA ALA A 85 4.75 -5.23 4.96
C ALA A 85 5.90 -6.14 4.49
N HIS A 86 6.68 -5.74 3.49
CA HIS A 86 7.82 -6.52 2.99
C HIS A 86 9.04 -6.50 3.94
N GLY A 87 8.91 -5.89 5.13
CA GLY A 87 10.04 -5.46 5.94
C GLY A 87 10.74 -4.30 5.19
N ILE A 88 11.05 -3.18 5.80
CA ILE A 88 12.16 -2.99 6.73
C ILE A 88 13.31 -4.04 6.67
N GLU A 89 13.35 -5.02 5.74
CA GLU A 89 14.51 -5.90 5.56
C GLU A 89 15.66 -5.19 4.81
N SER A 90 15.39 -4.13 4.04
CA SER A 90 16.44 -3.19 3.59
C SER A 90 16.83 -2.16 4.66
N ALA A 91 16.02 -2.04 5.71
CA ALA A 91 16.25 -1.11 6.80
C ALA A 91 16.78 -1.82 8.06
N TYR A 92 17.37 -3.01 7.98
CA TYR A 92 18.23 -3.49 9.07
C TYR A 92 19.68 -2.94 9.02
N GLU A 93 19.97 -2.00 8.12
CA GLU A 93 21.06 -1.01 8.30
C GLU A 93 20.57 0.43 8.55
N HIS A 94 19.29 0.77 8.32
CA HIS A 94 18.77 2.16 8.42
C HIS A 94 17.41 2.33 9.14
N GLY A 95 16.90 1.27 9.76
CA GLY A 95 15.59 1.16 10.43
C GLY A 95 15.74 1.06 11.96
N ARG A 96 16.96 1.21 12.45
CA ARG A 96 17.09 2.08 13.62
C ARG A 96 16.99 3.48 13.08
N TYR A 97 15.92 4.17 13.48
CA TYR A 97 15.97 5.59 13.68
C TYR A 97 17.32 5.92 14.32
N TYR A 98 18.29 6.33 13.50
CA TYR A 98 19.35 7.15 14.00
C TYR A 98 18.78 8.54 13.81
N PRO A 99 18.31 9.21 14.89
CA PRO A 99 18.49 10.65 14.88
C PRO A 99 19.94 10.83 14.43
N ASP A 100 20.20 11.77 13.53
CA ASP A 100 21.55 12.34 13.48
C ASP A 100 22.02 12.41 14.94
N PRO A 101 23.15 11.80 15.34
CA PRO A 101 23.55 11.76 16.73
C PRO A 101 23.67 13.17 17.36
N SER A 102 23.58 14.24 16.56
CA SER A 102 23.36 15.62 17.02
C SER A 102 21.92 15.98 17.45
N LEU A 103 20.90 15.24 17.03
CA LEU A 103 19.49 15.34 17.47
C LEU A 103 19.35 14.61 18.82
N GLU A 104 20.01 15.15 19.85
CA GLU A 104 19.93 14.68 21.24
C GLU A 104 18.58 15.05 21.92
N ASP A 105 17.64 15.66 21.18
CA ASP A 105 16.41 16.21 21.73
C ASP A 105 15.30 15.13 21.86
N ALA A 106 15.00 14.77 23.11
CA ALA A 106 13.91 13.87 23.47
C ALA A 106 12.55 14.28 22.87
N ALA A 107 12.32 15.58 22.63
CA ALA A 107 11.08 16.07 22.02
C ALA A 107 10.95 15.64 20.55
N GLN A 108 12.06 15.61 19.80
CA GLN A 108 12.06 15.18 18.40
C GLN A 108 11.87 13.67 18.28
N GLN A 109 12.47 12.90 19.18
CA GLN A 109 12.24 11.45 19.24
C GLN A 109 10.77 11.13 19.55
N ALA A 110 10.18 11.81 20.54
CA ALA A 110 8.77 11.64 20.88
C ALA A 110 7.84 11.99 19.70
N LEU A 111 8.18 13.02 18.92
CA LEU A 111 7.41 13.42 17.74
C LEU A 111 7.38 12.32 16.68
N LEU A 112 8.53 11.69 16.43
CA LEU A 112 8.66 10.63 15.42
C LEU A 112 8.03 9.31 15.88
N THR A 113 8.17 8.95 17.15
CA THR A 113 7.38 7.86 17.73
C THR A 113 5.88 8.10 17.57
N ALA A 114 5.41 9.35 17.73
CA ALA A 114 4.00 9.67 17.51
C ALA A 114 3.58 9.55 16.03
N GLN A 115 4.49 9.73 15.07
CA GLN A 115 4.21 9.48 13.64
C GLN A 115 4.09 7.99 13.36
N GLU A 116 4.99 7.18 13.90
CA GLU A 116 4.94 5.72 13.78
C GLU A 116 3.67 5.14 14.41
N GLN A 117 3.30 5.60 15.61
CA GLN A 117 2.05 5.20 16.26
C GLN A 117 0.82 5.62 15.46
N TRP A 118 0.84 6.82 14.86
CA TRP A 118 -0.22 7.23 13.96
C TRP A 118 -0.31 6.28 12.77
N TRP A 119 0.83 5.93 12.14
CA TRP A 119 0.86 5.02 11.01
C TRP A 119 0.23 3.67 11.36
N VAL A 120 0.72 3.00 12.41
CA VAL A 120 0.18 1.73 12.90
C VAL A 120 -1.32 1.82 13.18
N GLY A 121 -1.78 2.93 13.77
CA GLY A 121 -3.21 3.15 14.06
C GLY A 121 -4.08 3.44 12.83
N ASN A 122 -3.52 3.73 11.66
CA ASN A 122 -4.26 4.14 10.46
C ASN A 122 -4.14 3.17 9.28
N GLN A 123 -3.25 2.16 9.32
CA GLN A 123 -3.05 1.21 8.21
C GLN A 123 -4.36 0.57 7.74
N HIS A 124 -5.23 0.13 8.67
CA HIS A 124 -6.51 -0.48 8.33
C HIS A 124 -7.47 0.49 7.64
N ALA A 125 -7.57 1.73 8.12
CA ALA A 125 -8.45 2.73 7.52
C ALA A 125 -7.97 3.13 6.11
N ILE A 126 -6.64 3.14 5.90
CA ILE A 126 -6.05 3.36 4.59
C ILE A 126 -6.38 2.19 3.66
N ALA A 127 -6.16 0.94 4.10
CA ALA A 127 -6.49 -0.24 3.31
C ALA A 127 -7.98 -0.29 2.94
N GLU A 128 -8.87 0.04 3.87
CA GLU A 128 -10.32 0.12 3.61
C GLU A 128 -10.65 1.20 2.56
N ALA A 129 -10.00 2.37 2.62
CA ALA A 129 -10.19 3.39 1.60
C ALA A 129 -9.73 2.92 0.20
N CYS A 130 -8.63 2.16 0.12
CA CYS A 130 -8.18 1.56 -1.14
C CYS A 130 -9.20 0.54 -1.68
N LEU A 131 -9.80 -0.29 -0.82
CA LEU A 131 -10.86 -1.22 -1.22
C LEU A 131 -12.10 -0.48 -1.72
N ASN A 132 -12.51 0.59 -1.05
CA ASN A 132 -13.66 1.38 -1.46
C ASN A 132 -13.41 2.15 -2.77
N ALA A 133 -12.15 2.32 -3.16
CA ALA A 133 -11.76 2.99 -4.40
C ALA A 133 -11.59 2.04 -5.59
N LEU A 134 -11.78 0.74 -5.43
CA LEU A 134 -11.72 -0.22 -6.54
C LEU A 134 -12.61 0.17 -7.73
N PRO A 135 -13.85 0.71 -7.56
CA PRO A 135 -14.67 1.17 -8.68
C PRO A 135 -14.08 2.35 -9.48
N LEU A 136 -13.06 3.03 -8.95
CA LEU A 136 -12.35 4.11 -9.66
C LEU A 136 -11.27 3.56 -10.61
N ALA A 137 -10.89 2.29 -10.47
CA ALA A 137 -9.91 1.65 -11.33
C ALA A 137 -10.47 1.46 -12.74
N GLN A 138 -9.64 1.74 -13.75
CA GLN A 138 -10.02 1.67 -15.17
C GLN A 138 -9.70 0.32 -15.81
N ASN A 139 -8.86 -0.50 -15.17
CA ASN A 139 -8.43 -1.81 -15.65
C ASN A 139 -7.93 -2.67 -14.48
N GLU A 140 -7.62 -3.92 -14.78
CA GLU A 140 -7.18 -4.93 -13.81
C GLU A 140 -5.85 -4.55 -13.15
N THR A 141 -4.93 -3.94 -13.89
CA THR A 141 -3.67 -3.41 -13.35
C THR A 141 -3.91 -2.35 -12.27
N GLN A 142 -4.86 -1.44 -12.47
CA GLN A 142 -5.22 -0.44 -11.46
C GLN A 142 -5.91 -1.07 -10.24
N ILE A 143 -6.70 -2.13 -10.43
CA ILE A 143 -7.28 -2.91 -9.32
C ILE A 143 -6.15 -3.50 -8.47
N THR A 144 -5.12 -4.10 -9.08
CA THR A 144 -4.01 -4.73 -8.34
C THR A 144 -3.19 -3.72 -7.56
N TYR A 145 -3.00 -2.51 -8.12
CA TYR A 145 -2.34 -1.40 -7.43
C TYR A 145 -3.08 -0.98 -6.15
N LEU A 146 -4.42 -0.87 -6.20
CA LEU A 146 -5.20 -0.57 -5.00
C LEU A 146 -5.25 -1.74 -4.00
N LEU A 147 -5.19 -2.99 -4.47
CA LEU A 147 -5.24 -4.19 -3.62
C LEU A 147 -3.93 -4.50 -2.91
N CYS A 148 -2.79 -3.98 -3.37
CA CYS A 148 -1.51 -4.31 -2.77
C CYS A 148 -1.41 -3.91 -1.28
N GLY A 149 -2.01 -2.78 -0.90
CA GLY A 149 -2.11 -2.34 0.49
C GLY A 149 -3.01 -3.22 1.37
N PRO A 150 -4.27 -3.49 0.97
CA PRO A 150 -5.14 -4.47 1.62
C PRO A 150 -4.52 -5.85 1.79
N CYS A 151 -3.77 -6.36 0.81
CA CYS A 151 -2.99 -7.59 0.93
C CYS A 151 -1.88 -7.46 1.97
N ALA A 152 -1.12 -6.37 1.92
CA ALA A 152 -0.03 -6.08 2.85
C ALA A 152 -0.49 -6.08 4.32
N THR A 153 -1.63 -5.45 4.64
CA THR A 153 -2.21 -5.44 6.00
C THR A 153 -2.69 -6.81 6.50
N ARG A 154 -2.72 -7.83 5.62
CA ARG A 154 -3.12 -9.20 5.92
C ARG A 154 -1.94 -10.18 5.83
N ASP A 155 -0.71 -9.68 5.72
CA ASP A 155 0.50 -10.45 5.45
C ASP A 155 0.35 -11.37 4.22
N ALA A 156 -0.32 -10.88 3.16
CA ALA A 156 -0.66 -11.63 1.96
C ALA A 156 0.08 -11.12 0.71
N SER A 157 1.40 -10.92 0.83
CA SER A 157 2.22 -10.36 -0.25
C SER A 157 2.28 -11.28 -1.48
N ALA A 158 2.27 -12.61 -1.31
CA ALA A 158 2.29 -13.54 -2.43
C ALA A 158 0.98 -13.47 -3.23
N LEU A 159 -0.17 -13.28 -2.56
CA LEU A 159 -1.43 -13.00 -3.22
C LEU A 159 -1.37 -11.70 -4.03
N SER A 160 -0.84 -10.61 -3.44
CA SER A 160 -0.70 -9.33 -4.15
C SER A 160 0.11 -9.51 -5.44
N PHE A 161 1.23 -10.23 -5.36
CA PHE A 161 2.11 -10.48 -6.49
C PHE A 161 1.42 -11.33 -7.58
N LEU A 162 0.73 -12.41 -7.18
CA LEU A 162 -0.07 -13.22 -8.10
C LEU A 162 -1.12 -12.39 -8.84
N MET A 163 -1.89 -11.56 -8.13
CA MET A 163 -2.92 -10.72 -8.74
C MET A 163 -2.30 -9.71 -9.72
N GLU A 164 -1.16 -9.12 -9.37
CA GLU A 164 -0.42 -8.22 -10.25
C GLU A 164 -0.01 -8.90 -11.56
N MET A 165 0.52 -10.13 -11.49
CA MET A 165 0.90 -10.90 -12.68
C MET A 165 -0.29 -11.21 -13.57
N ILE A 166 -1.41 -11.62 -12.99
CA ILE A 166 -2.65 -11.87 -13.75
C ILE A 166 -3.15 -10.57 -14.39
N GLY A 167 -3.20 -9.47 -13.64
CA GLY A 167 -3.66 -8.17 -14.13
C GLY A 167 -2.73 -7.48 -15.12
N GLN A 168 -1.53 -8.02 -15.33
CA GLN A 168 -0.56 -7.60 -16.35
C GLN A 168 -0.40 -8.65 -17.48
N ASP A 169 -1.25 -9.68 -17.52
CA ASP A 169 -1.28 -10.72 -18.56
C ASP A 169 0.05 -11.49 -18.69
N TYR A 170 0.65 -11.85 -17.55
CA TYR A 170 1.82 -12.73 -17.52
C TYR A 170 1.47 -14.16 -17.96
N GLY A 171 2.48 -14.90 -18.43
CA GLY A 171 2.30 -16.27 -18.91
C GLY A 171 2.01 -17.28 -17.80
N ASP A 172 1.44 -18.42 -18.18
CA ASP A 172 1.06 -19.50 -17.25
C ASP A 172 2.23 -20.01 -16.39
N ASP A 173 3.43 -20.09 -16.95
CA ASP A 173 4.63 -20.54 -16.23
C ASP A 173 4.98 -19.59 -15.07
N ASP A 174 4.91 -18.28 -15.30
CA ASP A 174 5.18 -17.27 -14.28
C ASP A 174 4.08 -17.29 -13.20
N ILE A 175 2.82 -17.46 -13.63
CA ILE A 175 1.67 -17.58 -12.71
C ILE A 175 1.81 -18.84 -11.83
N ASP A 176 2.20 -19.98 -12.40
CA ASP A 176 2.43 -21.21 -11.64
C ASP A 176 3.55 -21.06 -10.61
N GLU A 177 4.62 -20.34 -10.96
CA GLU A 177 5.67 -20.00 -10.00
C GLU A 177 5.11 -19.16 -8.85
N ALA A 178 4.31 -18.13 -9.13
CA ALA A 178 3.69 -17.31 -8.10
C ALA A 178 2.72 -18.10 -7.20
N ILE A 179 1.91 -18.99 -7.79
CA ILE A 179 1.01 -19.89 -7.06
C ILE A 179 1.77 -20.77 -6.07
N SER A 180 2.96 -21.25 -6.44
CA SER A 180 3.79 -22.09 -5.55
C SER A 180 4.24 -21.39 -4.26
N ARG A 181 4.20 -20.05 -4.23
CA ARG A 181 4.61 -19.21 -3.09
C ARG A 181 3.45 -18.85 -2.16
N LEU A 182 2.21 -19.20 -2.50
CA LEU A 182 1.02 -18.86 -1.70
C LEU A 182 1.02 -19.58 -0.35
N THR A 183 0.71 -18.83 0.71
CA THR A 183 0.58 -19.33 2.09
C THR A 183 -0.88 -19.44 2.51
N ALA A 184 -1.14 -20.01 3.69
CA ALA A 184 -2.49 -20.02 4.26
C ALA A 184 -3.04 -18.60 4.56
N LYS A 185 -2.15 -17.63 4.84
CA LYS A 185 -2.56 -16.23 5.03
C LYS A 185 -3.02 -15.61 3.71
N ASP A 186 -2.32 -15.91 2.61
CA ASP A 186 -2.73 -15.50 1.27
C ASP A 186 -4.10 -16.05 0.90
N MET A 187 -4.36 -17.34 1.16
CA MET A 187 -5.66 -17.95 0.89
C MET A 187 -6.78 -17.30 1.72
N THR A 188 -6.53 -17.02 3.00
CA THR A 188 -7.49 -16.34 3.88
C THR A 188 -7.77 -14.91 3.40
N ALA A 189 -6.72 -14.19 2.97
CA ALA A 189 -6.87 -12.85 2.40
C ALA A 189 -7.64 -12.89 1.07
N ALA A 190 -7.41 -13.89 0.22
CA ALA A 190 -8.11 -14.04 -1.05
C ALA A 190 -9.62 -14.21 -0.83
N VAL A 191 -10.04 -15.07 0.11
CA VAL A 191 -11.45 -15.25 0.48
C VAL A 191 -12.09 -13.93 0.91
N ALA A 192 -11.36 -13.10 1.65
CA ALA A 192 -11.85 -11.80 2.12
C ALA A 192 -11.90 -10.72 1.01
N LEU A 193 -10.98 -10.77 0.05
CA LEU A 193 -10.80 -9.72 -0.95
C LEU A 193 -11.55 -9.99 -2.26
N LEU A 194 -11.66 -11.25 -2.68
CA LEU A 194 -12.31 -11.65 -3.94
C LEU A 194 -13.73 -11.08 -4.13
N PRO A 195 -14.62 -11.00 -3.12
CA PRO A 195 -15.93 -10.40 -3.30
C PRO A 195 -15.85 -8.94 -3.77
N HIS A 196 -14.91 -8.16 -3.24
CA HIS A 196 -14.72 -6.76 -3.66
C HIS A 196 -14.20 -6.65 -5.10
N ILE A 197 -13.39 -7.63 -5.54
CA ILE A 197 -12.88 -7.69 -6.91
C ILE A 197 -14.02 -8.08 -7.86
N GLU A 198 -14.82 -9.07 -7.48
CA GLU A 198 -15.96 -9.55 -8.27
C GLU A 198 -16.98 -8.43 -8.54
N ASP A 199 -17.22 -7.55 -7.56
CA ASP A 199 -18.14 -6.41 -7.70
C ASP A 199 -17.70 -5.41 -8.78
N VAL A 200 -16.38 -5.29 -9.04
CA VAL A 200 -15.83 -4.29 -9.98
C VAL A 200 -15.31 -4.89 -11.29
N SER A 201 -14.84 -6.14 -11.25
CA SER A 201 -14.34 -6.90 -12.40
C SER A 201 -14.57 -8.41 -12.18
N PRO A 202 -15.75 -8.93 -12.55
CA PRO A 202 -16.05 -10.36 -12.45
C PRO A 202 -15.07 -11.24 -13.22
N THR A 203 -14.61 -10.77 -14.39
CA THR A 203 -13.65 -11.50 -15.22
C THR A 203 -12.30 -11.62 -14.51
N PHE A 204 -11.79 -10.54 -13.93
CA PHE A 204 -10.54 -10.57 -13.18
C PHE A 204 -10.65 -11.46 -11.93
N ALA A 205 -11.73 -11.31 -11.16
CA ALA A 205 -12.00 -12.15 -9.99
C ALA A 205 -12.05 -13.65 -10.35
N LYS A 206 -12.63 -13.99 -11.51
CA LYS A 206 -12.62 -15.35 -12.05
C LYS A 206 -11.19 -15.83 -12.34
N SER A 207 -10.37 -15.05 -13.03
CA SER A 207 -8.98 -15.43 -13.34
C SER A 207 -8.15 -15.65 -12.07
N VAL A 208 -8.29 -14.76 -11.08
CA VAL A 208 -7.64 -14.91 -9.76
C VAL A 208 -8.11 -16.19 -9.07
N ARG A 209 -9.41 -16.48 -9.05
CA ARG A 209 -9.96 -17.70 -8.46
C ARG A 209 -9.45 -18.97 -9.15
N GLU A 210 -9.40 -18.99 -10.48
CA GLU A 210 -8.87 -20.13 -11.25
C GLU A 210 -7.38 -20.38 -10.93
N ALA A 211 -6.58 -19.32 -10.80
CA ALA A 211 -5.19 -19.43 -10.34
C ALA A 211 -5.10 -19.99 -8.91
N LEU A 212 -5.90 -19.48 -7.97
CA LEU A 212 -5.89 -19.94 -6.58
C LEU A 212 -6.31 -21.42 -6.43
N LEU A 213 -7.24 -21.91 -7.26
CA LEU A 213 -7.67 -23.30 -7.24
C LEU A 213 -6.56 -24.27 -7.69
N ARG A 214 -5.59 -23.80 -8.48
CA ARG A 214 -4.38 -24.57 -8.84
C ARG A 214 -3.36 -24.67 -7.70
N ALA A 215 -3.50 -23.90 -6.63
CA ALA A 215 -2.55 -23.90 -5.52
C ALA A 215 -2.44 -25.29 -4.87
N PRO A 216 -1.24 -25.74 -4.50
CA PRO A 216 -1.04 -27.06 -3.89
C PRO A 216 -1.64 -27.18 -2.48
N ASN A 217 -1.93 -26.05 -1.83
CA ASN A 217 -2.51 -26.01 -0.50
C ASN A 217 -4.04 -26.15 -0.57
N ASP A 218 -4.59 -27.19 0.04
CA ASP A 218 -6.05 -27.44 0.10
C ASP A 218 -6.79 -26.55 1.12
N VAL A 219 -6.07 -25.66 1.82
CA VAL A 219 -6.66 -24.77 2.82
C VAL A 219 -7.62 -23.80 2.13
N GLN A 220 -8.91 -23.97 2.42
CA GLN A 220 -10.02 -23.07 2.02
C GLN A 220 -10.38 -23.05 0.52
N LYS A 221 -9.99 -24.06 -0.28
CA LYS A 221 -10.45 -24.16 -1.68
C LYS A 221 -11.98 -24.22 -1.81
N ASP A 222 -12.65 -24.89 -0.88
CA ASP A 222 -14.13 -24.96 -0.83
C ASP A 222 -14.78 -23.59 -0.62
N SER A 223 -14.07 -22.65 0.02
CA SER A 223 -14.53 -21.26 0.22
C SER A 223 -14.26 -20.37 -1.00
N LEU A 224 -13.42 -20.83 -1.93
CA LEU A 224 -13.13 -20.14 -3.19
C LEU A 224 -14.09 -20.57 -4.31
N THR A 225 -14.68 -21.76 -4.21
CA THR A 225 -15.68 -22.22 -5.19
C THR A 225 -16.98 -21.46 -5.00
N ARG A 226 -17.42 -20.76 -6.05
CA ARG A 226 -18.76 -20.17 -6.14
C ARG A 226 -19.77 -21.33 -6.11
N ASP A 227 -20.90 -21.14 -5.42
CA ASP A 227 -22.00 -22.08 -5.48
C ASP A 227 -22.48 -22.17 -6.95
N THR A 228 -22.32 -23.35 -7.55
CA THR A 228 -22.68 -23.60 -8.96
C THR A 228 -24.17 -23.48 -9.22
N ASP A 229 -25.00 -23.46 -8.17
CA ASP A 229 -26.45 -23.29 -8.26
C ASP A 229 -26.90 -21.82 -8.20
N THR A 230 -25.98 -20.87 -8.04
CA THR A 230 -26.30 -19.43 -8.16
C THR A 230 -26.13 -19.00 -9.62
N PRO A 231 -27.23 -18.72 -10.36
CA PRO A 231 -27.13 -18.31 -11.76
C PRO A 231 -26.35 -17.01 -11.88
N ASP A 232 -25.53 -16.91 -12.93
CA ASP A 232 -24.88 -15.66 -13.30
C ASP A 232 -25.96 -14.65 -13.70
N LEU A 233 -26.34 -13.76 -12.79
CA LEU A 233 -27.38 -12.77 -13.03
C LEU A 233 -26.98 -11.69 -14.06
N PHE A 234 -25.75 -11.76 -14.58
CA PHE A 234 -25.16 -10.79 -15.49
C PHE A 234 -24.37 -11.39 -16.67
N ALA A 235 -24.61 -12.67 -17.02
CA ALA A 235 -24.11 -13.24 -18.29
C ALA A 235 -24.94 -12.80 -19.50
#